data_AF-A0A964EDP8-F1
#
_entry.id   AF-A0A964EDP8-F1
#
_cell.length_a   1.000
_cell.length_b   1.000
_cell.length_c   1.000
_cell.angle_alpha   90.00
_cell.angle_beta   90.00
_cell.angle_gamma   90.00
#
_symmetry.space_group_name_H-M   'P 1'
#
loop_
_entity.id
_entity.type
_entity.pdbx_description
1 polymer ?
#
loop_
_entity_poly.entity_id
_entity_poly.type
_entity_poly.pdbx_seq_one_letter_code
_entity_poly.pdbx_strand_id
1 'polypeptide(L)'
;MITDKELLKFYRIKRLQRGVEYILLLTLFIFFLVAFYHYYRFVIILALALIFFGFNLQLTKQRERRRTAPKTSRTSLITDMIESILFLLLIFLMSFPTLFGTLFGSTPQEHYAVIASILCGIFLGGLVGEMRFQLRAFLALSLDEQENYIYNLKRSIIFPYYSSRPKRHE
;
A
#
# COMPACT_ATOMS: atom_id res chain seq x y z
N MET A 1 -18.61 -0.41 25.45
CA MET A 1 -17.63 0.65 25.16
C MET A 1 -16.27 -0.01 25.06
N ILE A 2 -15.50 0.18 23.97
CA ILE A 2 -14.13 -0.37 23.87
C ILE A 2 -13.25 0.44 24.81
N THR A 3 -12.46 -0.22 25.65
CA THR A 3 -11.54 0.49 26.55
C THR A 3 -10.31 1.00 25.79
N ASP A 4 -9.69 2.09 26.25
CA ASP A 4 -8.47 2.65 25.62
C ASP A 4 -7.36 1.61 25.45
N LYS A 5 -7.23 0.70 26.42
CA LYS A 5 -6.26 -0.41 26.38
C LYS A 5 -6.55 -1.39 25.24
N GLU A 6 -7.81 -1.71 24.99
CA GLU A 6 -8.23 -2.59 23.89
C GLU A 6 -8.02 -1.92 22.54
N LEU A 7 -8.38 -0.62 22.43
CA LEU A 7 -8.19 0.16 21.22
C LEU A 7 -6.71 0.21 20.81
N LEU A 8 -5.82 0.45 21.79
CA LEU A 8 -4.38 0.48 21.58
C LEU A 8 -3.83 -0.90 21.17
N LYS A 9 -4.35 -1.98 21.77
CA LYS A 9 -3.99 -3.35 21.39
C LYS A 9 -4.40 -3.66 19.95
N PHE A 10 -5.61 -3.31 19.55
CA PHE A 10 -6.08 -3.48 18.16
C PHE A 10 -5.22 -2.70 17.17
N TYR A 11 -4.87 -1.46 17.50
CA TYR A 11 -3.99 -0.64 16.68
C TYR A 11 -2.60 -1.29 16.50
N ARG A 12 -1.98 -1.75 17.59
CA ARG A 12 -0.67 -2.43 17.55
C ARG A 12 -0.68 -3.67 16.67
N ILE A 13 -1.71 -4.51 16.78
CA ILE A 13 -1.85 -5.72 15.96
C ILE A 13 -1.99 -5.37 14.47
N LYS A 14 -2.84 -4.40 14.12
CA LYS A 14 -3.00 -3.95 12.73
C LYS A 14 -1.69 -3.39 12.17
N ARG A 15 -1.00 -2.54 12.93
CA ARG A 15 0.28 -1.97 12.54
C ARG A 15 1.35 -3.04 12.31
N LEU A 16 1.46 -4.02 13.21
CA LEU A 16 2.43 -5.11 13.08
C LEU A 16 2.16 -5.93 11.83
N GLN A 17 0.91 -6.36 11.62
CA GLN A 17 0.54 -7.16 10.46
C GLN A 17 0.82 -6.43 9.15
N ARG A 18 0.40 -5.16 9.03
CA ARG A 18 0.67 -4.34 7.85
C ARG A 18 2.17 -4.14 7.61
N GLY A 19 2.94 -3.90 8.67
CA GLY A 19 4.40 -3.80 8.59
C GLY A 19 5.04 -5.07 8.04
N VAL A 20 4.63 -6.24 8.55
CA VAL A 20 5.11 -7.54 8.07
C VAL A 20 4.72 -7.76 6.60
N GLU A 21 3.48 -7.46 6.21
CA GLU A 21 3.03 -7.58 4.82
C GLU A 21 3.85 -6.67 3.88
N TYR A 22 4.11 -5.41 4.25
CA TYR A 22 4.98 -4.53 3.48
C TYR A 22 6.40 -5.10 3.34
N ILE A 23 7.01 -5.58 4.43
CA ILE A 23 8.37 -6.12 4.41
C ILE A 23 8.45 -7.38 3.54
N LEU A 24 7.48 -8.29 3.65
CA LEU A 24 7.42 -9.51 2.83
C LEU A 24 7.30 -9.17 1.34
N LEU A 25 6.39 -8.25 0.98
CA LEU A 25 6.22 -7.79 -0.39
C LEU A 25 7.50 -7.12 -0.93
N LEU A 26 8.10 -6.21 -0.15
CA LEU A 26 9.36 -5.56 -0.54
C LEU A 26 10.48 -6.57 -0.75
N THR A 27 10.62 -7.54 0.16
CA THR A 27 11.65 -8.59 0.06
C THR A 27 11.46 -9.41 -1.22
N LEU A 28 10.21 -9.77 -1.55
CA LEU A 28 9.88 -10.49 -2.78
C LEU A 28 10.27 -9.69 -4.04
N PHE A 29 9.94 -8.40 -4.09
CA PHE A 29 10.26 -7.59 -5.27
C PHE A 29 11.75 -7.28 -5.38
N ILE A 30 12.44 -7.04 -4.26
CA ILE A 30 13.90 -6.89 -4.24
C ILE A 30 14.57 -8.18 -4.71
N PHE A 31 14.07 -9.35 -4.31
CA PHE A 31 14.57 -10.63 -4.80
C PHE A 31 14.50 -10.72 -6.33
N PHE A 32 13.36 -10.35 -6.95
CA PHE A 32 13.25 -10.35 -8.41
C PHE A 32 14.21 -9.36 -9.09
N LEU A 33 14.40 -8.17 -8.51
CA LEU A 33 15.38 -7.21 -9.03
C LEU A 33 16.79 -7.79 -8.98
N VAL A 34 17.19 -8.40 -7.86
CA VAL A 34 18.52 -9.02 -7.74
C VAL A 34 18.67 -10.21 -8.70
N ALA A 35 17.65 -11.08 -8.78
CA ALA A 35 17.66 -12.27 -9.64
C ALA A 35 17.78 -11.92 -11.12
N PHE A 36 17.25 -10.77 -11.56
CA PHE A 36 17.28 -10.33 -12.95
C PHE A 36 18.25 -9.18 -13.22
N TYR A 37 19.23 -8.93 -12.34
CA TYR A 37 20.12 -7.76 -12.39
C TYR A 37 20.77 -7.51 -13.76
N HIS A 38 21.14 -8.57 -14.48
CA HIS A 38 21.79 -8.48 -15.80
C HIS A 38 20.83 -8.28 -16.98
N TYR A 39 19.52 -8.28 -16.74
CA TYR A 39 18.49 -8.20 -17.78
C TYR A 39 17.88 -6.80 -17.90
N TYR A 40 18.24 -5.85 -17.06
CA TYR A 40 17.67 -4.51 -17.08
C TYR A 40 18.73 -3.42 -16.89
N ARG A 41 18.37 -2.19 -17.27
CA ARG A 41 19.21 -1.01 -16.99
C ARG A 41 18.91 -0.49 -15.60
N PHE A 42 19.89 -0.57 -14.70
CA PHE A 42 19.74 -0.14 -13.30
C PHE A 42 19.17 1.27 -13.16
N VAL A 43 19.63 2.22 -13.98
CA VAL A 43 19.15 3.61 -13.96
C VAL A 43 17.65 3.71 -14.26
N ILE A 44 17.13 2.91 -15.22
CA ILE A 44 15.70 2.90 -15.57
C ILE A 44 14.87 2.33 -14.41
N ILE A 45 15.30 1.19 -13.87
CA ILE A 45 14.65 0.56 -12.72
C ILE A 45 14.64 1.52 -11.52
N LEU A 46 15.77 2.14 -11.19
CA LEU A 46 15.84 3.09 -10.08
C LEU A 46 14.91 4.29 -10.30
N ALA A 47 14.87 4.85 -11.51
CA ALA A 47 13.99 5.96 -11.84
C ALA A 47 12.51 5.58 -11.67
N LEU A 48 12.10 4.41 -12.17
CA LEU A 48 10.74 3.90 -12.00
C LEU A 48 10.38 3.72 -10.52
N ALA A 49 11.25 3.07 -9.74
CA ALA A 49 11.03 2.89 -8.30
C ALA A 49 10.82 4.24 -7.59
N LEU A 50 11.65 5.26 -7.89
CA LEU A 50 11.54 6.58 -7.28
C LEU A 50 10.27 7.34 -7.68
N ILE A 51 9.87 7.27 -8.95
CA ILE A 51 8.64 7.89 -9.45
C ILE A 51 7.42 7.29 -8.73
N PHE A 52 7.32 5.96 -8.73
CA PHE A 52 6.19 5.26 -8.12
C PHE A 52 6.21 5.33 -6.59
N PHE A 53 7.39 5.42 -5.98
CA PHE A 53 7.54 5.78 -4.57
C PHE A 53 6.92 7.13 -4.27
N GLY A 54 7.26 8.17 -5.04
CA GLY A 54 6.72 9.52 -4.87
C GLY A 54 5.19 9.55 -5.02
N PHE A 55 4.67 8.90 -6.06
CA PHE A 55 3.22 8.81 -6.27
C PHE A 55 2.50 8.10 -5.12
N ASN A 56 2.95 6.91 -4.73
CA ASN A 56 2.25 6.18 -3.67
C ASN A 56 2.46 6.81 -2.29
N LEU A 57 3.54 7.54 -2.06
CA LEU A 57 3.73 8.34 -0.84
C LEU A 57 2.64 9.42 -0.73
N GLN A 58 2.36 10.14 -1.82
CA GLN A 58 1.30 11.16 -1.84
C GLN A 58 -0.10 10.53 -1.69
N LEU A 59 -0.36 9.43 -2.40
CA LEU A 59 -1.62 8.69 -2.26
C LEU A 59 -1.82 8.19 -0.82
N THR A 60 -0.77 7.66 -0.21
CA THR A 60 -0.83 7.21 1.18
C THR A 60 -1.14 8.36 2.12
N LYS A 61 -0.50 9.52 1.96
CA LYS A 61 -0.83 10.71 2.74
C LYS A 61 -2.31 11.09 2.63
N GLN A 62 -2.91 10.99 1.44
CA GLN A 62 -4.34 11.23 1.26
C GLN A 62 -5.20 10.16 1.92
N ARG A 63 -4.86 8.87 1.76
CA ARG A 63 -5.54 7.75 2.44
C ARG A 63 -5.54 7.90 3.95
N GLU A 64 -4.39 8.21 4.55
CA GLU A 64 -4.29 8.37 6.01
C GLU A 64 -5.17 9.52 6.51
N ARG A 65 -5.25 10.65 5.77
CA ARG A 65 -6.17 11.75 6.09
C ARG A 65 -7.63 11.34 5.98
N ARG A 66 -8.01 10.54 4.99
CA ARG A 66 -9.40 10.06 4.85
C ARG A 66 -9.81 9.10 5.97
N ARG A 67 -8.86 8.38 6.57
CA ARG A 67 -9.12 7.44 7.67
C ARG A 67 -9.54 8.13 8.97
N THR A 68 -9.16 9.40 9.17
CA THR A 68 -9.58 10.17 10.36
C THR A 68 -11.02 10.70 10.25
N ALA A 69 -11.60 10.68 9.04
CA ALA A 69 -12.95 11.16 8.81
C ALA A 69 -14.03 10.23 9.44
N PRO A 70 -15.22 10.77 9.75
CA PRO A 70 -16.33 9.99 10.30
C PRO A 70 -16.77 8.83 9.39
N LYS A 71 -17.23 7.73 10.00
CA LYS A 71 -17.56 6.44 9.35
C LYS A 71 -18.58 6.51 8.19
N THR A 72 -19.34 7.59 8.07
CA THR A 72 -20.48 7.73 7.13
C THR A 72 -20.15 8.47 5.83
N SER A 73 -18.88 8.82 5.59
CA SER A 73 -18.52 9.52 4.34
C SER A 73 -18.58 8.56 3.14
N ARG A 74 -19.69 8.60 2.38
CA ARG A 74 -19.85 7.87 1.10
C ARG A 74 -18.71 8.17 0.12
N THR A 75 -18.19 9.41 0.19
CA THR A 75 -17.07 9.87 -0.63
C THR A 75 -15.79 9.08 -0.36
N SER A 76 -15.46 8.77 0.90
CA SER A 76 -14.28 7.96 1.24
C SER A 76 -14.33 6.57 0.61
N LEU A 77 -15.51 5.93 0.63
CA LEU A 77 -15.71 4.60 0.05
C LEU A 77 -15.55 4.61 -1.48
N ILE A 78 -16.12 5.60 -2.15
CA ILE A 78 -15.98 5.76 -3.62
C ILE A 78 -14.52 6.01 -3.99
N THR A 79 -13.82 6.89 -3.27
CA THR A 79 -12.40 7.16 -3.54
C THR A 79 -11.54 5.91 -3.34
N ASP A 80 -11.76 5.15 -2.27
CA ASP A 80 -11.04 3.91 -2.02
C ASP A 80 -11.32 2.83 -3.09
N MET A 81 -12.56 2.79 -3.61
CA MET A 81 -12.93 1.92 -4.73
C MET A 81 -12.21 2.33 -6.02
N ILE A 82 -12.22 3.63 -6.35
CA ILE A 82 -11.52 4.17 -7.53
C ILE A 82 -10.02 3.90 -7.43
N GLU A 83 -9.39 4.13 -6.28
CA GLU A 83 -7.97 3.83 -6.07
C GLU A 83 -7.66 2.34 -6.28
N SER A 84 -8.56 1.45 -5.83
CA SER A 84 -8.40 0.00 -6.03
C SER A 84 -8.54 -0.38 -7.51
N ILE A 85 -9.51 0.20 -8.24
CA ILE A 85 -9.70 -0.01 -9.68
C ILE A 85 -8.50 0.50 -10.46
N LEU A 86 -8.00 1.71 -10.15
CA LEU A 86 -6.83 2.28 -10.82
C LEU A 86 -5.57 1.45 -10.55
N PHE A 87 -5.43 0.91 -9.34
CA PHE A 87 -4.32 0.01 -9.01
C PHE A 87 -4.42 -1.33 -9.76
N LEU A 88 -5.61 -1.91 -9.87
CA LEU A 88 -5.83 -3.12 -10.68
C LEU A 88 -5.59 -2.86 -12.16
N LEU A 89 -6.06 -1.72 -12.68
CA LEU A 89 -5.82 -1.29 -14.05
C LEU A 89 -4.32 -1.10 -14.32
N LEU A 90 -3.59 -0.53 -13.37
CA LEU A 90 -2.13 -0.39 -13.45
C LEU A 90 -1.44 -1.76 -13.55
N ILE A 91 -1.81 -2.71 -12.68
CA ILE A 91 -1.27 -4.09 -12.72
C ILE A 91 -1.63 -4.77 -14.04
N PHE A 92 -2.87 -4.61 -14.51
CA PHE A 92 -3.36 -5.17 -15.76
C PHE A 92 -2.56 -4.63 -16.95
N LEU A 93 -2.41 -3.31 -17.06
CA LEU A 93 -1.60 -2.65 -18.09
C LEU A 93 -0.14 -3.08 -18.01
N MET A 94 0.41 -3.28 -16.81
CA MET A 94 1.76 -3.81 -16.63
C MET A 94 1.89 -5.28 -17.01
N SER A 95 0.80 -6.05 -17.06
CA SER A 95 0.83 -7.46 -17.47
C SER A 95 0.67 -7.66 -18.99
N PHE A 96 0.34 -6.60 -19.74
CA PHE A 96 0.19 -6.65 -21.20
C PHE A 96 1.49 -6.84 -21.99
N PRO A 97 2.64 -6.23 -21.62
CA PRO A 97 3.86 -6.38 -22.40
C PRO A 97 4.41 -7.80 -22.40
N THR A 98 4.08 -8.65 -21.41
CA THR A 98 4.33 -10.10 -21.47
C THR A 98 3.62 -10.81 -22.62
N LEU A 99 2.47 -10.30 -23.07
CA LEU A 99 1.71 -10.87 -24.20
C LEU A 99 2.24 -10.39 -25.57
N PHE A 100 2.94 -9.24 -25.60
CA PHE A 100 3.45 -8.60 -26.82
C PHE A 100 4.96 -8.41 -26.81
N GLY A 101 5.71 -9.14 -25.98
CA GLY A 101 7.17 -8.96 -25.80
C GLY A 101 7.98 -9.08 -27.10
N THR A 102 7.43 -9.78 -28.10
CA THR A 102 7.99 -9.86 -29.46
C THR A 102 7.92 -8.55 -30.25
N LEU A 103 6.98 -7.64 -29.96
CA LEU A 103 6.83 -6.35 -30.65
C LEU A 103 7.81 -5.28 -30.15
N PHE A 104 8.27 -5.36 -28.90
CA PHE A 104 9.13 -4.35 -28.28
C PHE A 104 10.58 -4.82 -28.04
N GLY A 105 10.88 -6.09 -28.33
CA GLY A 105 12.23 -6.64 -28.21
C GLY A 105 12.75 -6.74 -26.77
N SER A 106 11.87 -6.66 -25.75
CA SER A 106 12.28 -6.84 -24.36
C SER A 106 12.22 -8.31 -23.96
N THR A 107 13.15 -8.72 -23.11
CA THR A 107 13.15 -10.07 -22.54
C THR A 107 12.08 -10.18 -21.45
N PRO A 108 11.49 -11.37 -21.22
CA PRO A 108 10.56 -11.57 -20.10
C PRO A 108 11.17 -11.17 -18.74
N GLN A 109 12.48 -11.42 -18.55
CA GLN A 109 13.22 -11.06 -17.34
C GLN A 109 13.29 -9.53 -17.14
N GLU A 110 13.59 -8.78 -18.20
CA GLU A 110 13.58 -7.32 -18.17
C GLU A 110 12.21 -6.79 -17.77
N HIS A 111 11.15 -7.37 -18.34
CA HIS A 111 9.78 -7.01 -18.03
C HIS A 111 9.41 -7.27 -16.56
N TYR A 112 9.75 -8.45 -16.04
CA TYR A 112 9.53 -8.76 -14.62
C TYR A 112 10.32 -7.84 -13.69
N ALA A 113 11.54 -7.46 -14.06
CA ALA A 113 12.31 -6.48 -13.28
C ALA A 113 11.66 -5.09 -13.30
N VAL A 114 11.10 -4.66 -14.43
CA VAL A 114 10.33 -3.41 -14.52
C VAL A 114 9.12 -3.44 -13.59
N ILE A 115 8.32 -4.51 -13.62
CA ILE A 115 7.18 -4.69 -12.71
C ILE A 115 7.63 -4.67 -11.25
N ALA A 116 8.66 -5.46 -10.91
CA ALA A 116 9.19 -5.55 -9.56
C ALA A 116 9.68 -4.20 -9.06
N SER A 117 10.30 -3.39 -9.92
CA SER A 117 10.73 -2.04 -9.59
C SER A 117 9.58 -1.12 -9.20
N ILE A 118 8.55 -1.12 -10.03
CA ILE A 118 7.37 -0.28 -9.84
C ILE A 118 6.67 -0.69 -8.55
N LEU A 119 6.43 -2.00 -8.36
CA LEU A 119 5.82 -2.52 -7.14
C LEU A 119 6.68 -2.22 -5.91
N CYS A 120 8.00 -2.36 -5.99
CA CYS A 120 8.91 -1.99 -4.91
C CYS A 120 8.75 -0.51 -4.53
N GLY A 121 8.77 0.39 -5.51
CA GLY A 121 8.50 1.82 -5.32
C GLY A 121 7.16 2.08 -4.63
N ILE A 122 6.08 1.48 -5.14
CA ILE A 122 4.74 1.58 -4.56
C ILE A 122 4.76 1.12 -3.10
N PHE A 123 5.16 -0.12 -2.81
CA PHE A 123 5.09 -0.66 -1.45
C PHE A 123 5.99 0.09 -0.47
N LEU A 124 7.17 0.53 -0.90
CA LEU A 124 8.08 1.32 -0.07
C LEU A 124 7.49 2.70 0.23
N GLY A 125 6.90 3.37 -0.77
CA GLY A 125 6.22 4.65 -0.59
C GLY A 125 5.02 4.54 0.35
N GLY A 126 4.29 3.42 0.28
CA GLY A 126 3.18 3.10 1.18
C GLY A 126 3.65 2.91 2.62
N LEU A 127 4.66 2.07 2.82
CA LEU A 127 5.25 1.82 4.14
C LEU A 127 5.76 3.12 4.79
N VAL A 128 6.57 3.89 4.06
CA VAL A 128 7.13 5.15 4.57
C VAL A 128 6.04 6.17 4.85
N GLY A 129 5.04 6.28 3.97
CA GLY A 129 3.90 7.19 4.14
C GLY A 129 3.09 6.88 5.39
N GLU A 130 2.77 5.60 5.59
CA GLU A 130 2.02 5.12 6.75
C GLU A 130 2.82 5.33 8.04
N MET A 131 4.10 4.92 8.07
CA MET A 131 4.98 5.12 9.24
C MET A 131 5.12 6.61 9.59
N ARG A 132 5.32 7.47 8.60
CA ARG A 132 5.46 8.92 8.83
C ARG A 132 4.17 9.51 9.41
N PHE A 133 3.02 9.09 8.93
CA PHE A 133 1.73 9.54 9.47
C PHE A 133 1.55 9.06 10.92
N GLN A 134 1.81 7.78 11.19
CA GLN A 134 1.68 7.19 12.52
C GLN A 134 2.62 7.83 13.54
N LEU A 135 3.85 8.18 13.14
CA LEU A 135 4.83 8.80 14.03
C LEU A 135 4.54 10.28 14.31
N ARG A 136 4.01 11.04 13.34
CA ARG A 136 3.89 12.50 13.45
C ARG A 136 2.47 13.01 13.64
N ALA A 137 1.51 12.44 12.91
CA ALA A 137 0.14 12.96 12.85
C ALA A 137 -0.78 12.25 13.82
N PHE A 138 -0.65 10.92 13.98
CA PHE A 138 -1.57 10.14 14.80
C PHE A 138 -1.65 10.60 16.25
N LEU A 139 -0.50 10.91 16.88
CA LEU A 139 -0.45 11.41 18.26
C LEU A 139 -1.05 12.82 18.43
N ALA A 140 -1.16 13.58 17.34
CA ALA A 140 -1.73 14.93 17.35
C ALA A 140 -3.24 14.94 17.07
N LEU A 141 -3.84 13.79 16.74
CA LEU A 141 -5.28 13.66 16.50
C LEU A 141 -6.07 13.66 17.81
N SER A 142 -7.31 14.13 17.76
CA SER A 142 -8.25 14.01 18.89
C SER A 142 -8.58 12.54 19.17
N LEU A 143 -9.10 12.22 20.36
CA LEU A 143 -9.48 10.83 20.71
C LEU A 143 -10.49 10.25 19.71
N ASP A 144 -11.46 11.05 19.27
CA ASP A 144 -12.47 10.64 18.29
C ASP A 144 -11.84 10.34 16.91
N GLU A 145 -10.89 11.18 16.48
CA GLU A 145 -10.16 10.96 15.23
C GLU A 145 -9.24 9.73 15.31
N GLN A 146 -8.65 9.46 16.47
CA GLN A 146 -7.85 8.26 16.71
C GLN A 146 -8.73 7.00 16.67
N GLU A 147 -9.92 7.02 17.28
CA GLU A 147 -10.86 5.89 17.21
C GLU A 147 -11.29 5.65 15.75
N ASN A 148 -11.67 6.70 15.04
CA ASN A 148 -12.05 6.63 13.62
C ASN A 148 -10.90 6.07 12.77
N TYR A 149 -9.68 6.56 12.99
CA TYR A 149 -8.48 6.07 12.31
C TYR A 149 -8.28 4.57 12.55
N ILE A 150 -8.28 4.13 13.80
CA ILE A 150 -8.04 2.72 14.16
C ILE A 150 -9.14 1.84 13.59
N TYR A 151 -10.39 2.30 13.59
CA TYR A 151 -11.50 1.56 13.02
C TYR A 151 -11.37 1.42 11.49
N ASN A 152 -11.09 2.52 10.79
CA ASN A 152 -10.97 2.58 9.34
C ASN A 152 -9.65 1.99 8.81
N LEU A 153 -8.65 1.81 9.67
CA LEU A 153 -7.40 1.14 9.33
C LEU A 153 -7.67 -0.33 8.97
N LYS A 154 -7.49 -0.69 7.70
CA LYS A 154 -7.64 -2.06 7.20
C LYS A 154 -6.52 -2.93 7.75
N ARG A 155 -6.85 -4.13 8.22
CA ARG A 155 -5.90 -5.06 8.87
C ARG A 155 -4.83 -5.59 7.90
N SER A 156 -5.22 -5.84 6.66
CA SER A 156 -4.32 -6.30 5.59
C SER A 156 -4.28 -5.28 4.45
N ILE A 157 -3.13 -5.17 3.82
CA ILE A 157 -2.87 -4.43 2.58
C ILE A 157 -3.21 -5.30 1.38
N ILE A 158 -2.90 -6.61 1.46
CA ILE A 158 -3.14 -7.59 0.39
C ILE A 158 -4.63 -7.94 0.30
N PHE A 159 -5.26 -8.20 1.45
CA PHE A 159 -6.68 -8.58 1.54
C PHE A 159 -7.48 -7.59 2.38
N PRO A 160 -7.68 -6.36 1.88
CA PRO A 160 -8.28 -5.26 2.65
C PRO A 160 -9.71 -5.51 3.15
N TYR A 161 -10.43 -6.45 2.55
CA TYR A 161 -11.84 -6.76 2.85
C TYR A 161 -12.04 -8.10 3.55
N TYR A 162 -10.97 -8.83 3.90
CA TYR A 162 -11.11 -10.02 4.74
C TYR A 162 -11.54 -9.58 6.15
N SER A 163 -12.72 -10.02 6.56
CA SER A 163 -13.46 -9.45 7.68
C SER A 163 -12.78 -9.74 9.01
N SER A 164 -12.14 -8.71 9.58
CA SER A 164 -11.87 -8.64 11.02
C SER A 164 -12.63 -7.45 11.62
N ARG A 165 -13.90 -7.28 11.24
CA ARG A 165 -14.78 -6.33 11.94
C ARG A 165 -15.11 -6.97 13.29
N PRO A 166 -14.68 -6.39 14.43
CA PRO A 166 -15.27 -6.80 15.69
C PRO A 166 -16.75 -6.45 15.59
N LYS A 167 -17.63 -7.45 15.77
CA LYS A 167 -19.06 -7.20 15.94
C LYS A 167 -19.18 -6.24 17.12
N ARG A 168 -19.73 -5.04 16.93
CA ARG A 168 -20.26 -4.29 18.06
C ARG A 168 -21.38 -5.16 18.61
N HIS A 169 -21.24 -5.62 19.85
CA HIS A 169 -22.40 -5.98 20.64
C HIS A 169 -23.15 -4.66 20.86
N GLU A 170 -24.17 -4.45 20.03
CA GLU A 170 -25.26 -3.51 20.32
C GLU A 170 -26.15 -4.11 21.41
#